data_AF-A0A7S3C2C2-F1
#
_entry.id   AF-A0A7S3C2C2-F1
#
_cell.length_a   1.000
_cell.length_b   1.000
_cell.length_c   1.000
_cell.angle_alpha   90.00
_cell.angle_beta   90.00
_cell.angle_gamma   90.00
#
_symmetry.space_group_name_H-M   'P 1'
#
loop_
_entity.id
_entity.type
_entity.pdbx_description
1 polymer ?
#
loop_
_entity_poly.entity_id
_entity_poly.type
_entity_poly.pdbx_seq_one_letter_code
_entity_poly.pdbx_strand_id
1 'polypeptide(L)'
;GRYGAFLLEEERELAIQCVAELTRVLEVPVTAKLRLLPTEAETLDVVLRLQDAGASAIHVHGRTRRMTTKLDGVGQADWGAIRKLVTLLEVPVVANGGVSSLQDAHDCLRVTGAAGVMAA
;
A
#
# COMPACT_ATOMS: atom_id res chain seq x y z
N GLY A 1 13.86 1.77 14.78
CA GLY A 1 14.02 2.26 13.39
C GLY A 1 14.33 1.08 12.49
N ARG A 2 14.22 1.26 11.17
CA ARG A 2 14.48 0.23 10.12
C ARG A 2 13.42 -0.89 9.96
N TYR A 3 12.16 -0.64 10.30
CA TYR A 3 11.05 -1.56 10.01
C TYR A 3 9.75 -0.79 9.75
N GLY A 4 8.76 -1.45 9.13
CA GLY A 4 7.47 -0.84 8.81
C GLY A 4 7.61 0.39 7.93
N ALA A 5 6.89 1.48 8.23
CA ALA A 5 6.91 2.69 7.41
C ALA A 5 8.29 3.39 7.37
N PHE A 6 9.12 3.25 8.40
CA PHE A 6 10.49 3.79 8.40
C PHE A 6 11.37 3.13 7.34
N LEU A 7 11.13 1.84 7.06
CA LEU A 7 11.89 1.10 6.06
C LEU A 7 11.70 1.71 4.67
N LEU A 8 10.49 2.18 4.32
CA LEU A 8 10.23 2.78 3.01
C LEU A 8 10.74 4.23 2.88
N GLU A 9 10.75 4.99 3.98
CA GLU A 9 11.27 6.38 3.98
C GLU A 9 12.80 6.43 3.97
N GLU A 10 13.46 5.55 4.71
CA GLU A 10 14.91 5.63 4.95
C GLU A 10 15.71 4.59 4.15
N GLU A 11 15.14 3.43 3.85
CA GLU A 11 15.85 2.27 3.29
C GLU A 11 15.02 1.55 2.21
N ARG A 12 14.41 2.33 1.32
CA ARG A 12 13.56 1.84 0.22
C ARG A 12 14.19 0.70 -0.58
N GLU A 13 15.47 0.83 -0.90
CA GLU A 13 16.21 -0.18 -1.65
C GLU A 13 16.24 -1.53 -0.93
N LEU A 14 16.42 -1.51 0.39
CA LEU A 14 16.40 -2.73 1.21
C LEU A 14 15.02 -3.38 1.17
N ALA A 15 13.94 -2.61 1.27
CA ALA A 15 12.58 -3.14 1.19
C ALA A 15 12.32 -3.88 -0.13
N ILE A 16 12.75 -3.29 -1.24
CA ILE A 16 12.58 -3.86 -2.59
C ILE A 16 13.44 -5.12 -2.75
N GLN A 17 14.69 -5.08 -2.30
CA GLN A 17 15.58 -6.25 -2.31
C GLN A 17 15.02 -7.40 -1.47
N CYS A 18 14.44 -7.12 -0.30
CA CYS A 18 13.78 -8.14 0.51
C CYS A 18 12.63 -8.80 -0.25
N VAL A 19 11.77 -8.03 -0.92
CA VAL A 19 10.65 -8.60 -1.69
C VAL A 19 11.15 -9.42 -2.88
N ALA A 20 12.16 -8.93 -3.60
CA ALA A 20 12.76 -9.67 -4.72
C ALA A 20 13.35 -11.01 -4.27
N GLU A 21 14.10 -11.00 -3.16
CA GLU A 21 14.72 -12.22 -2.64
C GLU A 21 13.68 -13.20 -2.10
N LEU A 22 12.67 -12.73 -1.34
CA LEU A 22 11.58 -13.57 -0.85
C LEU A 22 10.83 -14.22 -2.01
N THR A 23 10.50 -13.45 -3.05
CA THR A 23 9.78 -13.98 -4.22
C THR A 23 10.64 -15.00 -4.99
N ARG A 24 11.96 -14.83 -5.01
CA ARG A 24 12.89 -15.74 -5.67
C ARG A 24 12.98 -17.10 -4.96
N VAL A 25 12.92 -17.12 -3.63
CA VAL A 25 13.20 -18.33 -2.83
C VAL A 25 11.95 -19.04 -2.29
N LEU A 26 10.81 -18.35 -2.21
CA LEU A 26 9.58 -18.92 -1.69
C LEU A 26 8.69 -19.42 -2.81
N GLU A 27 8.06 -20.59 -2.60
CA GLU A 27 7.05 -21.14 -3.51
C GLU A 27 5.64 -20.58 -3.24
N VAL A 28 5.48 -19.80 -2.18
CA VAL A 28 4.21 -19.17 -1.79
C VAL A 28 4.16 -17.70 -2.24
N PRO A 29 2.97 -17.16 -2.56
CA PRO A 29 2.85 -15.77 -2.99
C PRO A 29 3.35 -14.79 -1.93
N VAL A 30 4.22 -13.87 -2.33
CA VAL A 30 4.70 -12.77 -1.49
C VAL A 30 3.85 -11.52 -1.78
N THR A 31 3.34 -10.87 -0.74
CA THR A 31 2.56 -9.63 -0.85
C THR A 31 3.23 -8.51 -0.06
N ALA A 32 3.09 -7.26 -0.51
CA ALA A 32 3.62 -6.10 0.20
C ALA A 32 2.48 -5.21 0.72
N LYS A 33 2.57 -4.77 1.99
CA LYS A 33 1.66 -3.79 2.58
C LYS A 33 2.40 -2.51 2.93
N LEU A 34 1.89 -1.37 2.47
CA LEU A 34 2.49 -0.07 2.72
C LEU A 34 1.47 1.02 3.04
N ARG A 35 2.01 2.17 3.43
CA ARG A 35 1.33 3.47 3.55
C ARG A 35 1.73 4.35 2.37
N LEU A 36 0.94 5.38 2.09
CA LEU A 36 1.34 6.42 1.15
C LEU A 36 2.63 7.12 1.64
N LEU A 37 3.47 7.52 0.70
CA LEU A 37 4.67 8.30 0.98
C LEU A 37 4.37 9.81 0.89
N PRO A 38 5.29 10.69 1.31
CA PRO A 38 5.05 12.14 1.32
C PRO A 38 4.62 12.71 -0.03
N THR A 39 5.07 12.11 -1.14
CA THR A 39 4.66 12.50 -2.49
C THR A 39 4.03 11.33 -3.27
N GLU A 40 3.19 11.69 -4.24
CA GLU A 40 2.60 10.74 -5.19
C GLU A 40 3.68 10.03 -6.02
N ALA A 41 4.67 10.79 -6.51
CA ALA A 41 5.78 10.25 -7.30
C ALA A 41 6.58 9.20 -6.52
N GLU A 42 6.88 9.45 -5.24
CA GLU A 42 7.57 8.47 -4.40
C GLU A 42 6.74 7.21 -4.17
N THR A 43 5.43 7.36 -3.98
CA THR A 43 4.52 6.23 -3.80
C THR A 43 4.48 5.38 -5.07
N LEU A 44 4.35 6.02 -6.24
CA LEU A 44 4.34 5.37 -7.54
C LEU A 44 5.64 4.58 -7.82
N ASP A 45 6.79 5.21 -7.57
CA ASP A 45 8.10 4.55 -7.70
C ASP A 45 8.16 3.26 -6.88
N VAL A 46 7.76 3.31 -5.60
CA VAL A 46 7.82 2.12 -4.73
C VAL A 46 6.89 1.01 -5.20
N VAL A 47 5.64 1.33 -5.52
CA VAL A 47 4.68 0.27 -5.85
C VAL A 47 4.99 -0.40 -7.18
N LEU A 48 5.47 0.35 -8.17
CA LEU A 48 5.93 -0.21 -9.44
C LEU A 48 7.14 -1.13 -9.22
N ARG A 49 8.11 -0.69 -8.43
CA ARG A 49 9.30 -1.51 -8.15
C ARG A 49 9.00 -2.73 -7.27
N LEU A 50 8.00 -2.66 -6.40
CA LEU A 50 7.51 -3.82 -5.65
C LEU A 50 6.82 -4.83 -6.57
N GLN A 51 6.04 -4.36 -7.55
CA GLN A 51 5.46 -5.21 -8.59
C GLN A 51 6.57 -5.88 -9.42
N ASP A 52 7.55 -5.12 -9.89
CA ASP A 52 8.68 -5.64 -10.68
C ASP A 52 9.56 -6.62 -9.87
N ALA A 53 9.64 -6.43 -8.55
CA ALA A 53 10.27 -7.37 -7.62
C ALA A 53 9.47 -8.66 -7.41
N GLY A 54 8.27 -8.78 -8.00
CA GLY A 54 7.46 -9.99 -8.01
C GLY A 54 6.40 -10.07 -6.90
N ALA A 55 6.05 -8.96 -6.25
CA ALA A 55 4.94 -8.95 -5.31
C ALA A 55 3.63 -9.37 -6.00
N SER A 56 3.00 -10.43 -5.51
CA SER A 56 1.76 -10.99 -6.05
C SER A 56 0.51 -10.14 -5.81
N ALA A 57 0.56 -9.26 -4.79
CA ALA A 57 -0.46 -8.24 -4.52
C ALA A 57 0.14 -7.10 -3.70
N ILE A 58 -0.43 -5.90 -3.83
CA ILE A 58 -0.01 -4.71 -3.10
C ILE A 58 -1.18 -4.18 -2.27
N HIS A 59 -0.97 -4.09 -0.96
CA HIS A 59 -1.95 -3.61 0.00
C HIS A 59 -1.62 -2.17 0.40
N VAL A 60 -2.50 -1.23 0.09
CA VAL A 60 -2.24 0.20 0.27
C VAL A 60 -3.14 0.76 1.35
N HIS A 61 -2.53 1.20 2.46
CA HIS A 61 -3.20 2.09 3.41
C HIS A 61 -3.16 3.50 2.83
N GLY A 62 -4.33 4.07 2.51
CA GLY A 62 -4.50 5.43 1.97
C GLY A 62 -4.12 6.57 2.94
N ARG A 63 -3.20 6.36 3.87
CA ARG A 63 -2.69 7.38 4.78
C ARG A 63 -1.18 7.38 4.72
N THR A 64 -0.57 8.55 4.89
CA THR A 64 0.88 8.61 5.11
C THR A 64 1.25 8.13 6.51
N ARG A 65 2.55 7.98 6.77
CA ARG A 65 3.04 7.70 8.11
C ARG A 65 2.68 8.82 9.09
N ARG A 66 2.77 10.09 8.70
CA ARG A 66 2.51 11.24 9.61
C ARG A 66 1.06 11.27 10.12
N MET A 67 0.14 10.72 9.35
CA MET A 67 -1.28 10.60 9.69
C MET A 67 -1.58 9.46 10.69
N THR A 68 -0.59 8.88 11.40
CA THR A 68 -0.83 7.81 12.38
C THR A 68 -1.45 8.28 13.69
N THR A 69 -1.13 9.47 14.23
CA THR A 69 -1.67 9.91 15.53
C THR A 69 -1.33 11.37 15.88
N LYS A 70 -2.36 12.08 16.38
CA LYS A 70 -2.36 13.28 17.25
C LYS A 70 -1.81 14.63 16.75
N LEU A 71 -0.81 14.70 15.87
CA LEU A 71 -0.28 16.01 15.46
C LEU A 71 -1.12 16.70 14.37
N ASP A 72 -1.67 15.91 13.43
CA ASP A 72 -2.43 16.43 12.27
C ASP A 72 -3.88 15.89 12.19
N GLY A 73 -4.35 15.21 13.25
CA GLY A 73 -5.62 14.48 13.26
C GLY A 73 -5.55 13.13 12.52
N VAL A 74 -6.54 12.25 12.74
CA VAL A 74 -6.70 11.04 11.91
C VAL A 74 -7.34 11.49 10.60
N GLY A 75 -6.54 11.94 9.65
CA GLY A 75 -7.05 12.30 8.33
C GLY A 75 -7.76 11.11 7.68
N GLN A 76 -8.76 11.38 6.85
CA GLN A 76 -9.45 10.33 6.10
C GLN A 76 -8.45 9.58 5.20
N ALA A 77 -8.70 8.30 4.96
CA ALA A 77 -7.88 7.55 4.01
C ALA A 77 -8.17 8.07 2.59
N ASP A 78 -7.11 8.40 1.85
CA ASP A 78 -7.19 8.85 0.48
C ASP A 78 -7.46 7.66 -0.45
N TRP A 79 -8.74 7.37 -0.66
CA TRP A 79 -9.19 6.39 -1.63
C TRP A 79 -8.94 6.84 -3.08
N GLY A 80 -8.78 8.14 -3.33
CA GLY A 80 -8.43 8.66 -4.65
C GLY A 80 -7.01 8.25 -5.06
N ALA A 81 -6.06 8.35 -4.14
CA ALA A 81 -4.71 7.84 -4.34
C ALA A 81 -4.72 6.32 -4.60
N ILE A 82 -5.48 5.54 -3.82
CA ILE A 82 -5.59 4.09 -4.05
C ILE A 82 -6.16 3.80 -5.45
N ARG A 83 -7.20 4.53 -5.88
CA ARG A 83 -7.78 4.39 -7.23
C ARG A 83 -6.73 4.58 -8.33
N LYS A 84 -5.87 5.60 -8.20
CA LYS A 84 -4.80 5.83 -9.19
C LYS A 84 -3.86 4.62 -9.26
N LEU A 85 -3.47 4.05 -8.12
CA LEU A 85 -2.61 2.87 -8.08
C LEU A 85 -3.28 1.64 -8.69
N VAL A 86 -4.56 1.42 -8.43
CA VAL A 86 -5.36 0.36 -9.07
C VAL A 86 -5.31 0.47 -10.60
N THR A 87 -5.34 1.69 -11.15
CA THR A 87 -5.32 1.88 -12.61
C THR A 87 -3.94 1.70 -13.25
N LEU A 88 -2.86 1.71 -12.47
CA LEU A 88 -1.49 1.70 -12.97
C LEU A 88 -0.77 0.36 -12.74
N LEU A 89 -1.19 -0.40 -11.72
CA LEU A 89 -0.59 -1.68 -11.38
C LEU A 89 -1.31 -2.83 -12.08
N GLU A 90 -0.53 -3.81 -12.50
CA GLU A 90 -1.03 -5.06 -13.10
C GLU A 90 -1.39 -6.09 -12.03
N VAL A 91 -0.70 -6.04 -10.88
CA VAL A 91 -0.99 -6.91 -9.74
C VAL A 91 -2.20 -6.40 -8.94
N PRO A 92 -2.99 -7.29 -8.31
CA PRO A 92 -4.13 -6.89 -7.49
C PRO A 92 -3.73 -5.88 -6.40
N VAL A 93 -4.46 -4.76 -6.36
CA VAL A 93 -4.35 -3.78 -5.28
C VAL A 93 -5.47 -4.01 -4.27
N VAL A 94 -5.12 -4.07 -2.98
CA VAL A 94 -6.06 -4.19 -1.87
C VAL A 94 -6.11 -2.89 -1.08
N ALA A 95 -7.30 -2.31 -0.97
CA ALA A 95 -7.50 -1.05 -0.27
C ALA A 95 -7.51 -1.25 1.26
N ASN A 96 -6.87 -0.35 2.01
CA ASN A 96 -6.88 -0.36 3.47
C ASN A 96 -7.06 1.05 4.05
N GLY A 97 -7.81 1.13 5.16
CA GLY A 97 -8.06 2.37 5.91
C GLY A 97 -9.40 3.04 5.58
N GLY A 98 -10.08 3.51 6.62
CA GLY A 98 -11.37 4.20 6.49
C GLY A 98 -12.56 3.26 6.30
N VAL A 99 -12.43 1.98 6.67
CA VAL A 99 -13.48 0.97 6.54
C VAL A 99 -13.81 0.41 7.92
N SER A 100 -14.99 0.75 8.43
CA SER A 100 -15.48 0.35 9.76
C SER A 100 -16.79 -0.43 9.71
N SER A 101 -17.43 -0.48 8.55
CA SER A 101 -18.68 -1.19 8.30
C SER A 101 -18.64 -1.90 6.94
N LEU A 102 -19.59 -2.81 6.73
CA LEU A 102 -19.79 -3.44 5.42
C LEU A 102 -20.12 -2.40 4.34
N GLN A 103 -20.89 -1.36 4.69
CA GLN A 103 -21.20 -0.27 3.79
C GLN A 103 -19.94 0.49 3.37
N ASP A 104 -19.05 0.80 4.31
CA ASP A 104 -17.77 1.45 4.00
C ASP A 104 -16.92 0.59 3.06
N ALA A 105 -16.96 -0.74 3.20
CA ALA A 105 -16.24 -1.65 2.32
C ALA A 105 -16.78 -1.59 0.89
N HIS A 106 -18.11 -1.59 0.72
CA HIS A 106 -18.74 -1.41 -0.59
C HIS A 106 -18.42 -0.05 -1.21
N ASP A 107 -18.47 1.02 -0.42
CA ASP A 107 -18.12 2.36 -0.90
C ASP A 107 -16.63 2.49 -1.26
N CYS A 108 -15.75 1.87 -0.46
CA CYS A 108 -14.32 1.82 -0.74
C CYS A 108 -14.05 1.11 -2.07
N LEU A 109 -14.64 -0.07 -2.30
CA LEU A 109 -14.51 -0.80 -3.56
C LEU A 109 -15.04 0.00 -4.75
N ARG A 110 -16.20 0.66 -4.60
CA ARG A 110 -16.81 1.49 -5.64
C ARG A 110 -15.93 2.69 -6.01
N VAL A 111 -15.28 3.33 -5.03
CA VAL A 111 -14.42 4.50 -5.28
C VAL A 111 -13.06 4.09 -5.83
N THR A 112 -12.45 3.05 -5.27
CA THR A 112 -11.08 2.66 -5.58
C THR A 112 -10.98 1.75 -6.80
N GLY A 113 -11.97 0.90 -7.05
CA GLY A 113 -11.84 -0.22 -7.99
C GLY A 113 -10.89 -1.31 -7.52
N ALA A 114 -10.46 -1.29 -6.25
CA ALA A 114 -9.53 -2.27 -5.70
C ALA A 114 -10.08 -3.70 -5.79
N ALA A 115 -9.17 -4.68 -5.90
CA ALA A 115 -9.52 -6.10 -5.96
C ALA A 115 -10.10 -6.62 -4.64
N GLY A 116 -9.87 -5.90 -3.54
CA GLY A 116 -10.38 -6.24 -2.23
C GLY A 116 -10.19 -5.11 -1.21
N VAL A 117 -10.77 -5.30 -0.04
CA VAL A 117 -10.63 -4.41 1.11
C VAL A 117 -10.06 -5.19 2.29
N MET A 118 -9.09 -4.59 2.97
CA MET A 118 -8.56 -5.06 4.25
C MET A 118 -9.08 -4.14 5.37
N ALA A 119 -9.84 -4.71 6.29
CA ALA A 119 -10.30 -4.06 7.53
C ALA A 119 -9.42 -4.48 8.71
N ALA A 120 -9.20 -3.59 9.67
CA ALA A 120 -8.34 -3.79 10.84
C ALA A 120 -8.81 -2.93 12.01
#